data_AF-A0A9E3V2C0-F1
#
_entry.id   AF-A0A9E3V2C0-F1
#
_cell.length_a   1.000
_cell.length_b   1.000
_cell.length_c   1.000
_cell.angle_alpha   90.00
_cell.angle_beta   90.00
_cell.angle_gamma   90.00
#
_symmetry.space_group_name_H-M   'P 1'
#
loop_
_entity.id
_entity.type
_entity.pdbx_description
1 polymer ?
#
loop_
_entity_poly.entity_id
_entity_poly.type
_entity_poly.pdbx_seq_one_letter_code
_entity_poly.pdbx_strand_id
1 'polypeptide(L)' 'MTIAHEAAVSARFDALEARFRADIADGDIRLRALRSAFGPLRGRRLLDLGCGKGRFAARLKGNGAEVVGLDLSARML' A
#
# COMPACT_ATOMS: atom_id res chain seq x y z
N MET A 1 -12.58 1.36 23.39
CA MET A 1 -12.77 2.73 22.84
C MET A 1 -12.08 2.91 21.49
N THR A 2 -11.08 2.06 21.18
CA THR A 2 -10.69 1.59 19.83
C THR A 2 -11.83 0.75 19.22
N ILE A 3 -11.68 -0.16 18.27
CA ILE A 3 -12.75 -0.87 17.53
C ILE A 3 -13.74 0.06 16.78
N ALA A 4 -14.52 0.90 17.47
CA ALA A 4 -15.53 1.76 16.84
C ALA A 4 -14.90 2.81 15.92
N HIS A 5 -13.75 3.37 16.32
CA HIS A 5 -13.04 4.35 15.51
C HIS A 5 -12.46 3.71 14.23
N GLU A 6 -11.74 2.60 14.36
CA GLU A 6 -11.13 1.94 13.22
C GLU A 6 -12.17 1.27 12.29
N ALA A 7 -13.33 0.84 12.81
CA ALA A 7 -14.48 0.46 11.98
C ALA A 7 -15.00 1.64 11.15
N ALA A 8 -15.14 2.84 11.75
CA ALA A 8 -15.56 4.03 11.02
C ALA A 8 -14.54 4.46 9.95
N VAL A 9 -13.24 4.33 10.25
CA VAL A 9 -12.17 4.59 9.28
C VAL A 9 -12.23 3.57 8.12
N SER A 10 -12.33 2.27 8.40
CA SER A 10 -12.43 1.23 7.37
C SER A 10 -13.65 1.44 6.46
N ALA A 11 -14.83 1.71 7.04
CA ALA A 11 -16.05 1.95 6.29
C ALA A 11 -15.93 3.15 5.32
N ARG A 12 -15.10 4.15 5.67
CA ARG A 12 -14.83 5.28 4.80
C ARG A 12 -14.03 4.88 3.56
N PHE A 13 -13.04 4.01 3.72
CA PHE A 13 -12.25 3.48 2.60
C PHE A 13 -13.11 2.55 1.73
N ASP A 14 -13.94 1.70 2.33
CA ASP A 14 -14.90 0.85 1.63
C ASP A 14 -15.81 1.67 0.70
N ALA A 15 -16.37 2.78 1.21
CA ALA A 15 -17.27 3.66 0.46
C ALA A 15 -16.58 4.46 -0.66
N LEU A 16 -15.24 4.57 -0.62
CA LEU A 16 -14.46 5.36 -1.57
C LEU A 16 -13.57 4.52 -2.49
N GLU A 17 -13.65 3.21 -2.41
CA GLU A 17 -12.79 2.25 -3.10
C GLU A 17 -12.54 2.60 -4.58
N ALA A 18 -13.59 2.95 -5.32
CA ALA A 18 -13.52 3.34 -6.74
C ALA A 18 -12.71 4.62 -7.03
N ARG A 19 -12.46 5.48 -6.03
CA ARG A 19 -11.66 6.70 -6.17
C ARG A 19 -10.16 6.44 -6.04
N PHE A 20 -9.77 5.27 -5.52
CA PHE A 20 -8.37 4.92 -5.35
C PHE A 20 -7.82 4.25 -6.60
N ARG A 21 -6.65 4.74 -7.05
CA ARG A 21 -5.95 4.17 -8.19
C ARG A 21 -5.31 2.84 -7.80
N ALA A 22 -5.53 1.82 -8.62
CA ALA A 22 -4.90 0.51 -8.48
C ALA A 22 -3.39 0.52 -8.82
N ASP A 23 -2.93 1.52 -9.58
CA ASP A 23 -1.54 1.63 -10.00
C ASP A 23 -1.02 3.08 -9.91
N ILE A 24 0.30 3.22 -9.99
CA ILE A 24 1.06 4.47 -9.99
C ILE A 24 2.11 4.44 -11.09
N ALA A 25 2.44 5.57 -11.70
CA ALA A 25 3.52 5.59 -12.69
C ALA A 25 4.90 5.31 -12.03
N ASP A 26 5.86 4.79 -12.79
CA ASP A 26 7.25 4.63 -12.30
C ASP A 26 7.88 5.96 -11.89
N GLY A 27 7.42 7.05 -12.51
CA GLY A 27 7.80 8.42 -12.17
C GLY A 27 7.06 9.02 -10.96
N ASP A 28 6.29 8.25 -10.19
CA ASP A 28 5.64 8.77 -8.98
C ASP A 28 6.69 9.15 -7.93
N ILE A 29 6.61 10.39 -7.44
CA ILE A 29 7.59 10.94 -6.48
C ILE A 29 7.64 10.14 -5.18
N ARG A 30 6.51 9.56 -4.74
CA ARG A 30 6.44 8.75 -3.52
C ARG A 30 7.12 7.42 -3.72
N LEU A 31 6.96 6.79 -4.88
CA LEU A 31 7.66 5.56 -5.22
C LEU A 31 9.18 5.78 -5.29
N ARG A 32 9.62 6.91 -5.88
CA ARG A 32 11.04 7.29 -5.86
C ARG A 32 11.56 7.49 -4.44
N ALA A 33 10.80 8.18 -3.59
CA ALA A 33 11.19 8.40 -2.20
C ALA A 33 11.35 7.07 -1.44
N LEU A 34 10.42 6.13 -1.61
CA LEU A 34 10.51 4.79 -1.02
C LEU A 34 11.75 4.02 -1.51
N ARG A 35 12.01 4.01 -2.82
CA ARG A 35 13.20 3.35 -3.39
C ARG A 35 14.50 3.98 -2.87
N SER A 36 14.53 5.30 -2.75
CA SER A 36 15.69 6.02 -2.20
C SER A 36 15.92 5.67 -0.72
N ALA A 37 14.85 5.68 0.08
CA ALA A 37 14.92 5.40 1.51
C ALA A 37 15.33 3.94 1.81
N PHE A 38 14.85 2.97 1.02
CA PHE A 38 15.17 1.56 1.22
C PHE A 38 16.48 1.13 0.56
N GLY A 39 16.98 1.86 -0.44
CA GLY A 39 18.11 1.43 -1.25
C GLY A 39 17.79 0.17 -2.07
N PRO A 40 18.78 -0.69 -2.37
CA PRO A 40 18.55 -1.92 -3.14
C PRO A 40 17.48 -2.81 -2.51
N LEU A 41 16.47 -3.18 -3.31
CA LEU A 41 15.26 -3.86 -2.84
C LEU A 41 15.31 -5.39 -2.95
N ARG A 42 16.21 -5.96 -3.77
CA ARG A 42 16.30 -7.39 -4.02
C ARG A 42 16.53 -8.16 -2.70
N GLY A 43 15.61 -9.09 -2.39
CA GLY A 43 15.68 -9.93 -1.19
C GLY A 43 15.28 -9.21 0.11
N ARG A 44 14.83 -7.94 0.05
CA ARG A 44 14.27 -7.25 1.22
C ARG A 44 12.85 -7.73 1.48
N ARG A 45 12.50 -7.86 2.76
CA ARG A 45 11.14 -8.14 3.23
C ARG A 45 10.52 -6.85 3.74
N LEU A 46 9.39 -6.44 3.17
CA LEU A 46 8.70 -5.20 3.49
C LEU A 46 7.27 -5.47 3.93
N LEU A 47 6.79 -4.66 4.87
CA LEU A 47 5.38 -4.57 5.25
C LEU A 47 4.82 -3.24 4.72
N ASP A 48 3.79 -3.32 3.88
CA ASP A 48 3.00 -2.18 3.40
C ASP A 48 1.71 -2.10 4.25
N LEU A 49 1.72 -1.24 5.28
CA LEU A 49 0.63 -1.09 6.23
C LEU A 49 -0.34 0.01 5.76
N GLY A 50 -1.62 -0.33 5.60
CA GLY A 50 -2.58 0.48 4.86
C GLY A 50 -2.30 0.44 3.36
N CYS A 51 -2.03 -0.76 2.82
CA CYS A 51 -1.56 -0.92 1.45
C CYS A 51 -2.58 -0.48 0.39
N GLY A 52 -3.85 -0.32 0.78
CA GLY A 52 -4.95 -0.08 -0.13
C GLY A 52 -4.95 -1.14 -1.23
N LYS A 53 -5.09 -0.67 -2.48
CA LYS A 53 -5.03 -1.51 -3.70
C LYS A 53 -3.66 -2.08 -4.05
N GLY A 54 -2.68 -1.99 -3.15
CA GLY A 54 -1.35 -2.58 -3.32
C GLY A 54 -0.46 -1.91 -4.38
N ARG A 55 -0.79 -0.69 -4.83
CA ARG A 55 -0.08 -0.01 -5.94
C ARG A 55 1.43 0.19 -5.67
N PHE A 56 1.83 0.42 -4.42
CA PHE A 56 3.25 0.51 -4.06
C PHE A 56 3.86 -0.87 -3.91
N ALA A 57 3.19 -1.79 -3.20
CA ALA A 57 3.62 -3.18 -3.05
C ALA A 57 3.92 -3.84 -4.42
N ALA A 58 3.06 -3.68 -5.42
CA ALA A 58 3.27 -4.21 -6.77
C ALA A 58 4.56 -3.68 -7.40
N ARG A 59 4.79 -2.37 -7.31
CA ARG A 59 6.00 -1.73 -7.86
C ARG A 59 7.26 -2.13 -7.10
N LEU A 60 7.21 -2.27 -5.78
CA LEU A 60 8.35 -2.70 -4.97
C LEU A 60 8.68 -4.18 -5.20
N LYS A 61 7.66 -5.05 -5.33
CA LYS A 61 7.82 -6.46 -5.75
C LYS A 61 8.49 -6.60 -7.11
N GLY A 62 8.08 -5.77 -8.08
CA GLY A 62 8.72 -5.72 -9.40
C GLY A 62 10.22 -5.36 -9.36
N ASN A 63 10.71 -4.77 -8.27
CA ASN A 63 12.13 -4.48 -8.05
C ASN A 63 12.84 -5.52 -7.16
N GLY A 64 12.21 -6.67 -6.91
CA GLY A 64 12.79 -7.81 -6.21
C GLY A 64 12.61 -7.82 -4.69
N ALA A 65 11.78 -6.93 -4.13
CA ALA A 65 11.37 -7.04 -2.73
C ALA A 65 10.29 -8.11 -2.55
N GLU A 66 10.29 -8.77 -1.40
CA GLU A 66 9.16 -9.54 -0.89
C GLU A 66 8.28 -8.59 -0.07
N VAL A 67 7.02 -8.41 -0.47
CA VAL A 67 6.13 -7.44 0.19
C VAL A 67 4.88 -8.13 0.68
N VAL A 68 4.56 -7.92 1.95
CA VAL A 68 3.27 -8.26 2.57
C VAL A 68 2.46 -6.97 2.70
N GLY A 69 1.24 -6.97 2.17
CA GLY A 69 0.30 -5.87 2.33
C GLY A 69 -0.71 -6.18 3.41
N LEU A 70 -1.04 -5.18 4.24
CA LEU A 70 -2.13 -5.24 5.20
C LEU A 70 -3.00 -4.01 5.04
N ASP A 71 -4.31 -4.20 4.99
CA ASP A 71 -5.29 -3.12 5.02
C ASP A 71 -6.48 -3.55 5.90
N LEU A 72 -7.10 -2.59 6.60
CA LEU A 72 -8.30 -2.87 7.39
C LEU A 72 -9.55 -2.98 6.49
N SER A 73 -9.55 -2.29 5.35
CA SER A 73 -10.66 -2.33 4.40
C SER A 73 -10.53 -3.55 3.48
N ALA A 74 -11.39 -4.53 3.69
CA ALA A 74 -11.46 -5.73 2.84
C ALA A 74 -11.76 -5.39 1.37
N ARG A 75 -12.44 -4.27 1.09
CA ARG A 75 -12.70 -3.83 -0.29
C ARG A 75 -11.48 -3.24 -0.99
N MET A 76 -10.46 -2.86 -0.24
CA MET A 76 -9.23 -2.30 -0.80
C MET A 76 -8.23 -3.38 -1.23
N LEU A 77 -8.36 -4.60 -0.68
CA LEU A 77 -7.54 -5.78 -1.02
C LEU A 77 -8.10 -6.50 -2.26
#